data_AF-A0A562SXH3-F1
#
_entry.id   AF-A0A562SXH3-F1
#
_cell.length_a   1.000
_cell.length_b   1.000
_cell.length_c   1.000
_cell.angle_alpha   90.00
_cell.angle_beta   90.00
_cell.angle_gamma   90.00
#
_symmetry.space_group_name_H-M   'P 1'
#
loop_
_entity.id
_entity.type
_entity.pdbx_description
1 polymer ?
#
loop_
_entity_poly.entity_id
_entity_poly.type
_entity_poly.pdbx_seq_one_letter_code
_entity_poly.pdbx_strand_id
1 'polypeptide(L)'
;MIAPFGEAEVISSAFAPPDANMLLGADQLGRDMFSRIIYGARNTVGLALLATMLAFLMGALGGLLAATKGGWFDQFMGRLADVIMSVPSLIFALLMLSIFGTNLTVIVVVVAVIYSPRVFRLTRAVAGNVVVMDYIEAAKLRGEGTWYLIRKEILPNSTAPLIAEFGLEFCFVFLLIAGLSFLGLGIQPPTADWGSMVRENATLISFGEITPLIPAAAIALLTVAVNFVVDWMLFRSSGLKEV
;
A
#
# COMPACT_ATOMS: atom_id res chain seq x y z
N MET A 1 19.18 -3.38 -18.92
CA MET A 1 18.46 -2.48 -18.00
C MET A 1 17.30 -1.88 -18.81
N ILE A 2 16.09 -1.75 -18.26
CA ILE A 2 14.91 -1.25 -19.02
C ILE A 2 14.96 0.29 -19.14
N ALA A 3 15.58 0.97 -18.18
CA ALA A 3 15.81 2.42 -18.22
C ALA A 3 17.09 2.75 -19.04
N PRO A 4 17.01 3.68 -20.02
CA PRO A 4 18.16 4.07 -20.85
C PRO A 4 19.21 4.91 -20.09
N PHE A 5 18.82 5.69 -19.08
CA PHE A 5 19.72 6.58 -18.33
C PHE A 5 19.66 6.35 -16.82
N GLY A 6 20.62 6.94 -16.09
CA GLY A 6 20.63 6.93 -14.63
C GLY A 6 19.46 7.72 -14.02
N GLU A 7 19.00 7.31 -12.84
CA GLU A 7 17.84 7.90 -12.14
C GLU A 7 17.94 9.42 -11.89
N ALA A 8 19.17 9.90 -11.65
CA ALA A 8 19.48 11.30 -11.35
C ALA A 8 20.33 11.96 -12.46
N GLU A 9 20.55 11.27 -13.57
CA GLU A 9 21.46 11.72 -14.63
C GLU A 9 20.83 12.87 -15.42
N VAL A 10 21.53 14.00 -15.49
CA VAL A 10 21.13 15.16 -16.29
C VAL A 10 21.80 15.05 -17.65
N ILE A 11 20.99 14.97 -18.71
CA ILE A 11 21.47 14.67 -20.06
C ILE A 11 20.98 15.68 -21.11
N SER A 12 20.08 16.60 -20.76
CA SER A 12 19.62 17.68 -21.65
C SER A 12 19.27 18.96 -20.87
N SER A 13 18.74 19.97 -21.57
CA SER A 13 18.14 21.15 -20.95
C SER A 13 16.82 20.82 -20.26
N ALA A 14 16.45 21.63 -19.27
CA ALA A 14 15.16 21.56 -18.61
C ALA A 14 14.00 21.57 -19.63
N PHE A 15 13.04 20.67 -19.46
CA PHE A 15 11.86 20.54 -20.32
C PHE A 15 12.17 20.35 -21.82
N ALA A 16 13.30 19.72 -22.15
CA ALA A 16 13.58 19.32 -23.52
C ALA A 16 12.44 18.46 -24.07
N PRO A 17 11.98 18.70 -25.32
CA PRO A 17 10.89 17.94 -25.91
C PRO A 17 11.30 16.47 -26.11
N PRO A 18 10.31 15.56 -26.28
CA PRO A 18 10.60 14.17 -26.61
C PRO A 18 11.41 14.02 -27.89
N ASP A 19 12.43 13.15 -27.86
CA ASP A 19 13.25 12.80 -29.02
C ASP A 19 13.60 11.30 -29.03
N ALA A 20 14.48 10.87 -29.95
CA ALA A 20 14.87 9.47 -30.07
C ALA A 20 15.65 8.94 -28.84
N ASN A 21 16.26 9.82 -28.04
CA ASN A 21 16.99 9.47 -26.83
C ASN A 21 16.07 9.56 -25.60
N MET A 22 15.25 10.61 -25.50
CA MET A 22 14.30 10.89 -24.42
C MET A 22 12.86 10.69 -24.90
N LEU A 23 12.36 9.45 -24.82
CA LEU A 23 11.03 9.09 -25.33
C LEU A 23 9.88 9.92 -24.76
N LEU A 24 10.03 10.41 -23.53
CA LEU A 24 9.03 11.23 -22.82
C LEU A 24 9.52 12.66 -22.55
N GLY A 25 10.63 13.07 -23.17
CA GLY A 25 11.29 14.35 -22.92
C GLY A 25 12.02 14.42 -21.57
N ALA A 26 12.48 15.62 -21.24
CA ALA A 26 13.19 15.89 -19.99
C ALA A 26 12.28 16.52 -18.92
N ASP A 27 12.61 16.28 -17.66
CA ASP A 27 12.02 17.00 -16.54
C ASP A 27 12.64 18.40 -16.34
N GLN A 28 12.22 19.09 -15.28
CA GLN A 28 12.69 20.43 -14.91
C GLN A 28 14.21 20.54 -14.68
N LEU A 29 14.91 19.42 -14.43
CA LEU A 29 16.36 19.40 -14.22
C LEU A 29 17.11 18.88 -15.44
N GLY A 30 16.43 18.55 -16.54
CA GLY A 30 17.07 17.98 -17.73
C GLY A 30 17.32 16.47 -17.65
N ARG A 31 16.62 15.76 -16.75
CA ARG A 31 16.71 14.30 -16.59
C ARG A 31 15.66 13.60 -17.46
N ASP A 32 15.97 12.42 -17.99
CA ASP A 32 15.04 11.64 -18.81
C ASP A 32 13.79 11.21 -18.03
N MET A 33 12.63 11.67 -18.48
CA MET A 33 11.34 11.37 -17.83
C MET A 33 11.01 9.87 -17.90
N PHE A 34 11.36 9.17 -18.99
CA PHE A 34 11.07 7.75 -19.13
C PHE A 34 11.84 6.89 -18.11
N SER A 35 13.15 7.12 -17.99
CA SER A 35 13.98 6.49 -16.97
C SER A 35 13.46 6.79 -15.57
N ARG A 36 13.09 8.06 -15.27
CA ARG A 36 12.52 8.42 -13.97
C ARG A 36 11.20 7.73 -13.68
N ILE A 37 10.33 7.51 -14.67
CA ILE A 37 9.10 6.72 -14.47
C ILE A 37 9.43 5.28 -14.09
N ILE A 38 10.42 4.64 -14.73
CA ILE A 38 10.82 3.26 -14.42
C ILE A 38 11.42 3.15 -13.00
N TYR A 39 12.35 4.04 -12.64
CA TYR A 39 12.89 4.06 -11.27
C TYR A 39 11.82 4.40 -10.24
N GLY A 40 10.97 5.39 -10.54
CA GLY A 40 9.82 5.75 -9.74
C GLY A 40 8.85 4.60 -9.51
N ALA A 41 8.66 3.72 -10.51
CA ALA A 41 7.88 2.50 -10.36
C ALA A 41 8.50 1.61 -9.27
N ARG A 42 9.79 1.30 -9.39
CA ARG A 42 10.52 0.47 -8.42
C ARG A 42 10.43 1.06 -7.00
N ASN A 43 10.66 2.35 -6.86
CA ASN A 43 10.74 3.01 -5.55
C ASN A 43 9.37 3.16 -4.91
N THR A 44 8.40 3.74 -5.63
CA THR A 44 7.06 4.03 -5.12
C THR A 44 6.29 2.73 -4.84
N VAL A 45 6.34 1.77 -5.77
CA VAL A 45 5.68 0.46 -5.60
C VAL A 45 6.36 -0.35 -4.49
N GLY A 46 7.70 -0.37 -4.46
CA GLY A 46 8.44 -1.06 -3.41
C GLY A 46 8.12 -0.51 -2.02
N LEU A 47 8.07 0.81 -1.87
CA LEU A 47 7.73 1.46 -0.61
C LEU A 47 6.29 1.14 -0.17
N ALA A 48 5.32 1.25 -1.09
CA ALA A 48 3.93 0.91 -0.82
C ALA A 48 3.77 -0.55 -0.44
N LEU A 49 4.43 -1.47 -1.16
CA LEU A 49 4.37 -2.89 -0.88
C LEU A 49 4.91 -3.22 0.52
N LEU A 50 6.04 -2.63 0.92
CA LEU A 50 6.62 -2.82 2.25
C LEU A 50 5.68 -2.29 3.35
N ALA A 51 5.09 -1.11 3.15
CA ALA A 51 4.12 -0.54 4.09
C ALA A 51 2.86 -1.41 4.21
N THR A 52 2.31 -1.89 3.09
CA THR A 52 1.15 -2.80 3.10
C THR A 52 1.48 -4.13 3.76
N MET A 53 2.63 -4.74 3.46
CA MET A 53 3.06 -5.99 4.10
C MET A 53 3.17 -5.84 5.62
N LEU A 54 3.75 -4.73 6.10
CA LEU A 54 3.85 -4.47 7.53
C LEU A 54 2.49 -4.20 8.17
N ALA A 55 1.62 -3.42 7.51
CA ALA A 55 0.24 -3.19 7.94
C ALA A 55 -0.52 -4.51 8.08
N PHE A 56 -0.37 -5.40 7.09
CA PHE A 56 -0.97 -6.72 7.08
C PHE A 56 -0.43 -7.62 8.17
N LEU A 57 0.89 -7.64 8.36
CA LEU A 57 1.49 -8.44 9.41
C LEU A 57 0.96 -8.02 10.79
N MET A 58 0.92 -6.71 11.06
CA MET A 58 0.42 -6.18 12.33
C MET A 58 -1.08 -6.42 12.50
N GLY A 59 -1.88 -6.05 11.49
CA GLY A 59 -3.32 -6.13 11.54
C GLY A 59 -3.84 -7.57 11.53
N ALA A 60 -3.34 -8.42 10.63
CA ALA A 60 -3.80 -9.80 10.52
C ALA A 60 -3.40 -10.64 11.74
N LEU A 61 -2.16 -10.51 12.23
CA LEU A 61 -1.76 -11.20 13.47
C LEU A 61 -2.60 -10.71 14.65
N GLY A 62 -2.80 -9.40 14.80
CA GLY A 62 -3.65 -8.83 15.82
C GLY A 62 -5.09 -9.36 15.75
N GLY A 63 -5.68 -9.39 14.55
CA GLY A 63 -7.05 -9.80 14.32
C GLY A 63 -7.28 -11.29 14.55
N LEU A 64 -6.36 -12.15 14.10
CA LEU A 64 -6.39 -13.59 14.36
C LEU A 64 -6.28 -13.89 15.86
N LEU A 65 -5.35 -13.21 16.55
CA LEU A 65 -5.17 -13.36 17.99
C LEU A 65 -6.39 -12.88 18.77
N ALA A 66 -6.96 -11.73 18.38
CA ALA A 66 -8.15 -11.16 18.99
C ALA A 66 -9.36 -12.07 18.83
N ALA A 67 -9.62 -12.57 17.62
CA ALA A 67 -10.71 -13.51 17.36
C ALA A 67 -10.54 -14.85 18.11
N THR A 68 -9.32 -15.37 18.20
CA THR A 68 -9.08 -16.68 18.83
C THR A 68 -9.12 -16.63 20.35
N LYS A 69 -8.55 -15.58 20.97
CA LYS A 69 -8.51 -15.44 22.44
C LYS A 69 -9.78 -14.82 23.01
N GLY A 70 -10.42 -13.92 22.27
CA GLY A 70 -11.58 -13.17 22.74
C GLY A 70 -11.32 -12.35 24.00
N GLY A 71 -12.41 -12.03 24.71
CA GLY A 71 -12.37 -11.40 26.03
C GLY A 71 -11.73 -10.00 26.05
N TRP A 72 -10.95 -9.70 27.08
CA TRP A 72 -10.37 -8.38 27.28
C TRP A 72 -9.31 -8.00 26.24
N PHE A 73 -8.53 -8.98 25.75
CA PHE A 73 -7.52 -8.74 24.72
C PHE A 73 -8.16 -8.22 23.43
N ASP A 74 -9.26 -8.86 23.02
CA ASP A 74 -10.04 -8.45 21.87
C ASP A 74 -10.61 -7.03 22.03
N GLN A 75 -11.20 -6.72 23.20
CA GLN A 75 -11.73 -5.39 23.49
C GLN A 75 -10.62 -4.32 23.49
N PHE A 76 -9.45 -4.60 24.05
CA PHE A 76 -8.34 -3.66 24.11
C PHE A 76 -7.75 -3.38 22.73
N MET A 77 -7.49 -4.42 21.92
CA MET A 77 -7.02 -4.26 20.54
C MET A 77 -8.05 -3.52 19.67
N GLY A 78 -9.34 -3.83 19.83
CA GLY A 78 -10.43 -3.13 19.15
C GLY A 78 -10.44 -1.63 19.47
N ARG A 79 -10.31 -1.26 20.75
CA ARG A 79 -10.25 0.16 21.15
C ARG A 79 -9.02 0.88 20.60
N LEU A 80 -7.85 0.24 20.58
CA LEU A 80 -6.66 0.83 19.97
C LEU A 80 -6.86 1.09 18.47
N ALA A 81 -7.46 0.13 17.77
CA ALA A 81 -7.81 0.27 16.36
C ALA A 81 -8.77 1.46 16.15
N ASP A 82 -9.82 1.58 16.98
CA ASP A 82 -10.80 2.66 16.90
C ASP A 82 -10.16 4.05 17.15
N VAL A 83 -9.22 4.15 18.10
CA VAL A 83 -8.48 5.40 18.38
C VAL A 83 -7.67 5.85 17.17
N ILE A 84 -6.93 4.94 16.53
CA ILE A 84 -6.15 5.27 15.32
C ILE A 84 -7.09 5.68 14.18
N MET A 85 -8.19 4.94 13.98
CA MET A 85 -9.16 5.20 12.92
C MET A 85 -9.98 6.49 13.13
N SER A 86 -10.04 7.03 14.34
CA SER A 86 -10.74 8.29 14.61
C SER A 86 -10.05 9.51 13.99
N VAL A 87 -8.76 9.40 13.65
CA VAL A 87 -7.98 10.46 13.02
C VAL A 87 -7.94 10.22 11.51
N PRO A 88 -8.22 11.22 10.66
CA PRO A 88 -8.06 11.09 9.22
C PRO A 88 -6.63 10.69 8.84
N SER A 89 -6.49 9.67 7.99
CA SER A 89 -5.21 9.03 7.65
C SER A 89 -4.17 10.02 7.12
N LEU A 90 -4.59 10.92 6.23
CA LEU A 90 -3.72 11.96 5.67
C LEU A 90 -3.16 12.87 6.79
N ILE A 91 -4.05 13.41 7.65
CA ILE A 91 -3.64 14.32 8.74
C ILE A 91 -2.71 13.60 9.71
N PHE A 92 -3.02 12.36 10.08
CA PHE A 92 -2.16 11.55 10.94
C PHE A 92 -0.76 11.38 10.32
N ALA A 93 -0.69 11.01 9.04
CA ALA A 93 0.58 10.85 8.34
C ALA A 93 1.38 12.15 8.30
N LEU A 94 0.76 13.28 7.93
CA LEU A 94 1.42 14.59 7.89
C LEU A 94 2.01 14.96 9.25
N LEU A 95 1.24 14.78 10.34
CA LEU A 95 1.69 15.06 11.71
C LEU A 95 2.88 14.18 12.09
N MET A 96 2.79 12.86 11.87
CA MET A 96 3.87 11.95 12.23
C MET A 96 5.14 12.21 11.43
N LEU A 97 5.03 12.44 10.11
CA LEU A 97 6.19 12.73 9.27
C LEU A 97 6.82 14.10 9.58
N SER A 98 6.03 15.07 10.05
CA SER A 98 6.56 16.34 10.54
C SER A 98 7.36 16.19 11.84
N ILE A 99 7.03 15.21 12.69
CA ILE A 99 7.70 14.98 13.98
C ILE A 99 8.92 14.07 13.81
N PHE A 100 8.76 12.95 13.10
CA PHE A 100 9.76 11.89 12.98
C PHE A 100 10.62 11.99 11.70
N GLY A 101 10.28 12.92 10.79
CA GLY A 101 10.95 13.10 9.51
C GLY A 101 10.44 12.18 8.40
N THR A 102 11.03 12.32 7.22
CA THR A 102 10.57 11.70 5.96
C THR A 102 11.49 10.60 5.45
N ASN A 103 12.22 9.92 6.36
CA ASN A 103 13.02 8.77 5.95
C ASN A 103 12.11 7.57 5.57
N LEU A 104 12.60 6.69 4.69
CA LEU A 104 11.80 5.57 4.15
C LEU A 104 11.23 4.66 5.25
N THR A 105 12.03 4.38 6.28
CA THR A 105 11.59 3.54 7.40
C THR A 105 10.45 4.17 8.19
N VAL A 106 10.52 5.47 8.46
CA VAL A 106 9.47 6.22 9.15
C VAL A 106 8.20 6.24 8.31
N ILE A 107 8.29 6.49 7.00
CA ILE A 107 7.13 6.43 6.10
C ILE A 107 6.47 5.05 6.16
N VAL A 108 7.25 3.96 6.04
CA VAL A 108 6.72 2.58 6.12
C VAL A 108 6.02 2.33 7.44
N VAL A 109 6.64 2.68 8.57
CA VAL A 109 6.07 2.43 9.91
C VAL A 109 4.81 3.25 10.13
N VAL A 110 4.83 4.54 9.80
CA VAL A 110 3.68 5.44 9.97
C VAL A 110 2.50 4.95 9.13
N VAL A 111 2.73 4.65 7.85
CA VAL A 111 1.68 4.16 6.96
C VAL A 111 1.18 2.78 7.42
N ALA A 112 2.07 1.90 7.87
CA ALA A 112 1.66 0.60 8.40
C ALA A 112 0.78 0.72 9.66
N VAL A 113 1.10 1.63 10.57
CA VAL A 113 0.29 1.91 11.77
C VAL A 113 -1.09 2.45 11.37
N ILE A 114 -1.15 3.36 10.40
CA ILE A 114 -2.41 3.95 9.92
C ILE A 114 -3.36 2.89 9.32
N TYR A 115 -2.82 1.93 8.56
CA TYR A 115 -3.63 0.94 7.83
C TYR A 115 -3.85 -0.37 8.59
N SER A 116 -3.00 -0.71 9.57
CA SER A 116 -3.15 -1.93 10.36
C SER A 116 -4.52 -2.11 11.06
N PRO A 117 -5.24 -1.06 11.54
CA PRO A 117 -6.57 -1.19 12.13
C PRO A 117 -7.63 -1.73 11.17
N ARG A 118 -7.57 -1.36 9.89
CA ARG A 118 -8.53 -1.83 8.87
C ARG A 118 -8.36 -3.33 8.63
N VAL A 119 -7.10 -3.74 8.41
CA VAL A 119 -6.75 -5.15 8.27
C VAL A 119 -7.09 -5.94 9.54
N PHE A 120 -6.84 -5.37 10.73
CA PHE A 120 -7.24 -5.95 12.01
C PHE A 120 -8.74 -6.24 12.07
N ARG A 121 -9.58 -5.23 11.73
CA ARG A 121 -11.04 -5.37 11.78
C ARG A 121 -11.55 -6.42 10.82
N LEU A 122 -11.08 -6.42 9.58
CA LEU A 122 -11.46 -7.45 8.61
C LEU A 122 -11.03 -8.84 9.11
N THR A 123 -9.76 -8.97 9.48
CA THR A 123 -9.22 -10.27 9.90
C THR A 123 -9.95 -10.80 11.11
N ARG A 124 -10.24 -9.94 12.10
CA ARG A 124 -11.02 -10.29 13.29
C ARG A 124 -12.43 -10.77 12.91
N ALA A 125 -13.10 -10.09 11.99
CA ALA A 125 -14.45 -10.47 11.56
C ALA A 125 -14.46 -11.84 10.83
N VAL A 126 -13.54 -12.04 9.88
CA VAL A 126 -13.42 -13.29 9.12
C VAL A 126 -13.03 -14.45 10.06
N ALA A 127 -12.02 -14.26 10.90
CA ALA A 127 -11.56 -15.26 11.84
C ALA A 127 -12.62 -15.58 12.91
N GLY A 128 -13.39 -14.58 13.35
CA GLY A 128 -14.47 -14.76 14.32
C GLY A 128 -15.53 -15.77 13.84
N ASN A 129 -15.87 -15.75 12.56
CA ASN A 129 -16.80 -16.73 11.96
C ASN A 129 -16.23 -18.15 11.95
N VAL A 130 -14.90 -18.29 11.84
CA VAL A 130 -14.24 -19.59 11.84
C VAL A 130 -14.09 -20.16 13.25
N VAL A 131 -13.75 -19.30 14.23
CA VAL A 131 -13.46 -19.70 15.62
C VAL A 131 -14.64 -20.37 16.33
N VAL A 132 -15.87 -20.09 15.87
CA VAL A 132 -17.13 -20.63 16.42
C VAL A 132 -17.60 -21.92 15.73
N MET A 133 -16.82 -22.49 14.81
CA MET A 133 -17.18 -23.73 14.12
C MET A 133 -16.90 -24.98 14.97
N ASP A 134 -17.75 -26.01 14.86
CA ASP A 134 -17.69 -27.23 15.68
C ASP A 134 -16.32 -27.95 15.64
N TYR A 135 -15.63 -27.97 14.49
CA TYR A 135 -14.31 -28.60 14.38
C TYR A 135 -13.22 -27.85 15.15
N ILE A 136 -13.37 -26.53 15.31
CA ILE A 136 -12.48 -25.71 16.16
C ILE A 136 -12.75 -26.02 17.63
N GLU A 137 -14.02 -26.13 18.03
CA GLU A 137 -14.38 -26.52 19.40
C GLU A 137 -13.85 -27.91 19.74
N ALA A 138 -14.02 -28.87 18.84
CA ALA A 138 -13.43 -30.20 18.98
C ALA A 138 -11.90 -30.15 19.11
N ALA A 139 -11.21 -29.32 18.34
CA ALA A 139 -9.76 -29.13 18.46
C ALA A 139 -9.36 -28.51 19.80
N LYS A 140 -10.12 -27.52 20.30
CA LYS A 140 -9.91 -26.95 21.65
C LYS A 140 -10.10 -28.00 22.75
N LEU A 141 -11.11 -28.85 22.65
CA LEU A 141 -11.37 -29.95 23.61
C LEU A 141 -10.26 -31.01 23.61
N ARG A 142 -9.57 -31.20 22.48
CA ARG A 142 -8.36 -32.05 22.42
C ARG A 142 -7.13 -31.42 23.08
N GLY A 143 -7.21 -30.16 23.50
CA GLY A 143 -6.09 -29.44 24.13
C GLY A 143 -5.14 -28.76 23.13
N GLU A 144 -5.56 -28.56 21.88
CA GLU A 144 -4.74 -27.88 20.89
C GLU A 144 -4.47 -26.41 21.28
N GLY A 145 -3.21 -25.99 21.17
CA GLY A 145 -2.80 -24.64 21.54
C GLY A 145 -3.34 -23.56 20.58
N THR A 146 -3.46 -22.32 21.07
CA THR A 146 -3.94 -21.16 20.27
C THR A 146 -3.21 -21.01 18.94
N TRP A 147 -1.90 -21.23 18.92
CA TRP A 147 -1.09 -21.06 17.72
C TRP A 147 -1.27 -22.19 16.70
N TYR A 148 -1.58 -23.39 17.18
CA TYR A 148 -2.00 -24.49 16.33
C TYR A 148 -3.32 -24.13 15.64
N LEU A 149 -4.32 -23.71 16.42
CA LEU A 149 -5.63 -23.30 15.89
C LEU A 149 -5.49 -22.19 14.83
N ILE A 150 -4.69 -21.15 15.12
CA ILE A 150 -4.48 -20.06 14.17
C ILE A 150 -3.85 -20.55 12.87
N ARG A 151 -2.73 -21.29 12.93
CA ARG A 151 -1.97 -21.63 11.72
C ARG A 151 -2.58 -22.78 10.91
N LYS A 152 -3.17 -23.76 11.58
CA LYS A 152 -3.66 -24.99 10.93
C LYS A 152 -5.14 -24.95 10.59
N GLU A 153 -5.93 -24.21 11.36
CA GLU A 153 -7.38 -24.24 11.22
C GLU A 153 -7.92 -22.88 10.73
N ILE A 154 -7.60 -21.78 11.41
CA ILE A 154 -8.24 -20.47 11.17
C ILE A 154 -7.66 -19.76 9.94
N LEU A 155 -6.33 -19.65 9.85
CA LEU A 155 -5.65 -18.92 8.78
C LEU A 155 -5.93 -19.52 7.39
N PRO A 156 -5.85 -20.85 7.17
CA PRO A 156 -6.18 -21.43 5.86
C PRO A 156 -7.61 -21.09 5.40
N ASN A 157 -8.58 -21.15 6.32
CA ASN A 157 -9.98 -20.79 6.04
C ASN A 157 -10.21 -19.29 5.84
N SER A 158 -9.30 -18.44 6.34
CA SER A 158 -9.37 -16.98 6.20
C SER A 158 -8.52 -16.45 5.04
N THR A 159 -7.75 -17.29 4.34
CA THR A 159 -6.71 -16.85 3.41
C THR A 159 -7.28 -16.14 2.18
N ALA A 160 -8.37 -16.63 1.60
CA ALA A 160 -8.96 -16.03 0.40
C ALA A 160 -9.44 -14.57 0.65
N PRO A 161 -10.26 -14.29 1.68
CA PRO A 161 -10.61 -12.91 2.04
C PRO A 161 -9.39 -12.02 2.34
N LEU A 162 -8.38 -12.55 3.02
CA LEU A 162 -7.19 -11.78 3.38
C LEU A 162 -6.31 -11.41 2.17
N ILE A 163 -6.19 -12.31 1.19
CA ILE A 163 -5.45 -12.02 -0.05
C ILE A 163 -6.16 -10.93 -0.86
N ALA A 164 -7.49 -10.99 -0.93
CA ALA A 164 -8.26 -9.96 -1.62
C ALA A 164 -8.10 -8.59 -0.97
N GLU A 165 -8.21 -8.53 0.36
CA GLU A 165 -8.00 -7.28 1.11
C GLU A 165 -6.58 -6.75 0.92
N PHE A 166 -5.56 -7.62 0.82
CA PHE A 166 -4.18 -7.20 0.63
C PHE A 166 -4.01 -6.32 -0.60
N GLY A 167 -4.60 -6.71 -1.73
CA GLY A 167 -4.50 -5.92 -2.94
C GLY A 167 -5.31 -4.62 -2.89
N LEU A 168 -6.48 -4.62 -2.25
CA LEU A 168 -7.25 -3.38 -2.03
C LEU A 168 -6.48 -2.39 -1.15
N GLU A 169 -5.92 -2.85 -0.05
CA GLU A 169 -5.15 -1.98 0.86
C GLU A 169 -3.82 -1.55 0.26
N PHE A 170 -3.20 -2.36 -0.61
CA PHE A 170 -2.07 -1.90 -1.41
C PHE A 170 -2.43 -0.64 -2.21
N CYS A 171 -3.58 -0.62 -2.90
CA CYS A 171 -4.02 0.55 -3.66
C CYS A 171 -4.20 1.78 -2.76
N PHE A 172 -4.83 1.64 -1.60
CA PHE A 172 -5.03 2.76 -0.69
C PHE A 172 -3.71 3.27 -0.10
N VAL A 173 -2.83 2.37 0.33
CA VAL A 173 -1.49 2.70 0.83
C VAL A 173 -0.66 3.42 -0.24
N PHE A 174 -0.69 2.90 -1.47
CA PHE A 174 0.01 3.47 -2.60
C PHE A 174 -0.46 4.89 -2.91
N LEU A 175 -1.78 5.12 -2.93
CA LEU A 175 -2.36 6.45 -3.13
C LEU A 175 -2.03 7.40 -1.98
N LEU A 176 -2.02 6.93 -0.72
CA LEU A 176 -1.59 7.76 0.40
C LEU A 176 -0.13 8.20 0.24
N ILE A 177 0.77 7.27 -0.07
CA ILE A 177 2.19 7.58 -0.28
C ILE A 177 2.37 8.56 -1.43
N ALA A 178 1.73 8.34 -2.58
CA ALA A 178 1.78 9.26 -3.70
C ALA A 178 1.24 10.66 -3.32
N GLY A 179 0.17 10.72 -2.53
CA GLY A 179 -0.36 11.98 -1.99
C GLY A 179 0.61 12.68 -1.03
N LEU A 180 1.27 11.94 -0.15
CA LEU A 180 2.30 12.49 0.76
C LEU A 180 3.51 13.01 -0.02
N SER A 181 3.96 12.27 -1.04
CA SER A 181 5.02 12.72 -1.95
C SER A 181 4.61 13.97 -2.72
N PHE A 182 3.36 14.05 -3.17
CA PHE A 182 2.82 15.25 -3.82
C PHE A 182 2.79 16.46 -2.87
N LEU A 183 2.56 16.24 -1.58
CA LEU A 183 2.64 17.27 -0.54
C LEU A 183 4.07 17.57 -0.06
N GLY A 184 5.06 16.81 -0.54
CA GLY A 184 6.47 17.02 -0.21
C GLY A 184 7.01 16.25 0.99
N LEU A 185 6.22 15.35 1.57
CA LEU A 185 6.62 14.52 2.70
C LEU A 185 6.96 13.07 2.31
N GLY A 186 7.03 12.78 1.02
CA GLY A 186 7.38 11.45 0.52
C GLY A 186 8.88 11.23 0.34
N ILE A 187 9.22 10.38 -0.63
CA ILE A 187 10.61 10.09 -1.01
C ILE A 187 11.29 11.39 -1.46
N GLN A 188 12.48 11.65 -0.92
CA GLN A 188 13.22 12.87 -1.19
C GLN A 188 14.14 12.72 -2.41
N PRO A 189 14.37 13.80 -3.20
CA PRO A 189 15.35 13.81 -4.28
C PRO A 189 16.76 13.39 -3.80
N PRO A 190 17.59 12.77 -4.66
CA PRO A 190 17.46 12.63 -6.11
C PRO A 190 16.60 11.45 -6.59
N THR A 191 16.18 10.58 -5.67
CA THR A 191 15.38 9.38 -5.94
C THR A 191 14.06 9.74 -6.62
N ALA A 192 13.71 9.01 -7.66
CA ALA A 192 12.47 9.19 -8.40
C ALA A 192 11.29 8.61 -7.63
N ASP A 193 10.20 9.38 -7.55
CA ASP A 193 8.93 9.00 -6.93
C ASP A 193 7.79 9.65 -7.73
N TRP A 194 6.75 8.89 -8.05
CA TRP A 194 5.72 9.38 -8.96
C TRP A 194 4.92 10.56 -8.39
N GLY A 195 4.64 10.60 -7.08
CA GLY A 195 3.91 11.71 -6.48
C GLY A 195 4.71 13.01 -6.47
N SER A 196 6.01 12.93 -6.17
CA SER A 196 6.92 14.07 -6.26
C SER A 196 7.08 14.54 -7.71
N MET A 197 7.15 13.62 -8.67
CA MET A 197 7.22 13.95 -10.10
C MET A 197 5.96 14.69 -10.59
N VAL A 198 4.77 14.34 -10.08
CA VAL A 198 3.55 15.12 -10.37
C VAL A 198 3.68 16.53 -9.77
N ARG A 199 4.09 16.65 -8.51
CA ARG A 199 4.24 17.93 -7.80
C ARG A 199 5.23 18.87 -8.50
N GLU A 200 6.40 18.36 -8.86
CA GLU A 200 7.48 19.10 -9.50
C GLU A 200 7.05 19.76 -10.81
N ASN A 201 6.15 19.10 -11.55
CA ASN A 201 5.70 19.58 -12.85
C ASN A 201 4.32 20.26 -12.78
N ALA A 202 3.59 20.23 -11.65
CA ALA A 202 2.18 20.61 -11.56
C ALA A 202 1.85 22.01 -12.10
N THR A 203 2.76 22.98 -11.98
CA THR A 203 2.56 24.34 -12.51
C THR A 203 2.49 24.38 -14.03
N LEU A 204 3.05 23.39 -14.74
CA LEU A 204 3.03 23.32 -16.20
C LEU A 204 1.63 23.07 -16.76
N ILE A 205 0.69 22.57 -15.95
CA ILE A 205 -0.71 22.39 -16.33
C ILE A 205 -1.34 23.72 -16.77
N SER A 206 -1.06 24.83 -16.08
CA SER A 206 -1.58 26.14 -16.46
C SER A 206 -1.01 26.68 -17.77
N PHE A 207 0.09 26.08 -18.25
CA PHE A 207 0.74 26.42 -19.51
C PHE A 207 0.35 25.46 -20.65
N GLY A 208 -0.55 24.50 -20.40
CA GLY A 208 -1.02 23.54 -21.42
C GLY A 208 -0.09 22.36 -21.67
N GLU A 209 0.90 22.15 -20.80
CA GLU A 209 1.89 21.08 -20.93
C GLU A 209 1.43 19.78 -20.27
N ILE A 210 1.71 18.65 -20.92
CA ILE A 210 1.24 17.32 -20.48
C ILE A 210 2.21 16.59 -19.54
N THR A 211 3.43 17.10 -19.36
CA THR A 211 4.49 16.50 -18.52
C THR A 211 4.02 16.03 -17.14
N PRO A 212 3.17 16.78 -16.40
CA PRO A 212 2.70 16.35 -15.07
C PRO A 212 1.68 15.20 -15.13
N LEU A 213 0.98 15.08 -16.26
CA LEU A 213 -0.03 14.04 -16.49
C LEU A 213 0.60 12.68 -16.72
N ILE A 214 1.87 12.62 -17.13
CA ILE A 214 2.60 11.36 -17.36
C ILE A 214 2.73 10.54 -16.06
N PRO A 215 3.36 11.04 -14.98
CA PRO A 215 3.43 10.30 -13.71
C PRO A 215 2.04 10.13 -13.06
N ALA A 216 1.12 11.07 -13.25
CA ALA A 216 -0.25 10.93 -12.75
C ALA A 216 -1.00 9.77 -13.44
N ALA A 217 -0.82 9.62 -14.75
CA ALA A 217 -1.37 8.50 -15.53
C ALA A 217 -0.74 7.17 -15.10
N ALA A 218 0.56 7.14 -14.78
CA ALA A 218 1.21 5.94 -14.25
C ALA A 218 0.61 5.51 -12.90
N ILE A 219 0.37 6.45 -11.98
CA ILE A 219 -0.32 6.19 -10.71
C ILE A 219 -1.73 5.62 -10.95
N ALA A 220 -2.51 6.26 -11.83
CA ALA A 220 -3.87 5.83 -12.16
C ALA A 220 -3.90 4.43 -12.80
N LEU A 221 -3.05 4.21 -13.81
CA LEU A 221 -2.97 2.93 -14.54
C LEU A 221 -2.55 1.79 -13.62
N LEU A 222 -1.56 2.00 -12.74
CA LEU A 222 -1.15 0.98 -11.79
C LEU A 222 -2.30 0.64 -10.83
N THR A 223 -2.97 1.67 -10.29
CA THR A 223 -4.09 1.47 -9.35
C THR A 223 -5.23 0.68 -10.00
N VAL A 224 -5.58 1.00 -11.25
CA VAL A 224 -6.59 0.28 -12.01
C VAL A 224 -6.15 -1.17 -12.30
N ALA A 225 -4.91 -1.37 -12.74
CA ALA A 225 -4.37 -2.69 -13.03
C ALA A 225 -4.38 -3.60 -11.79
N VAL A 226 -3.99 -3.08 -10.62
CA VAL A 226 -4.03 -3.86 -9.37
C VAL A 226 -5.46 -4.20 -8.98
N ASN A 227 -6.42 -3.28 -9.09
CA ASN A 227 -7.83 -3.59 -8.81
C ASN A 227 -8.35 -4.72 -9.70
N PHE A 228 -8.05 -4.70 -11.02
CA PHE A 228 -8.42 -5.81 -11.90
C PHE A 228 -7.81 -7.15 -11.49
N VAL A 229 -6.56 -7.16 -11.03
CA VAL A 229 -5.91 -8.38 -10.54
C VAL A 229 -6.61 -8.89 -9.28
N VAL A 230 -6.99 -8.00 -8.36
CA VAL A 230 -7.72 -8.35 -7.13
C VAL A 230 -9.09 -8.93 -7.45
N ASP A 231 -9.85 -8.27 -8.33
CA ASP A 231 -11.18 -8.73 -8.76
C ASP A 231 -11.10 -10.12 -9.40
N TRP A 232 -10.10 -10.35 -10.25
CA TRP A 232 -9.85 -11.66 -10.85
C TRP A 232 -9.52 -12.73 -9.80
N MET A 233 -8.68 -12.41 -8.81
CA MET A 233 -8.37 -13.34 -7.71
C MET A 233 -9.61 -13.66 -6.87
N LEU A 234 -10.42 -12.65 -6.56
CA LEU A 234 -11.69 -12.80 -5.87
C LEU A 234 -12.64 -13.73 -6.62
N PHE A 235 -12.83 -13.49 -7.92
CA PHE A 235 -13.65 -14.34 -8.80
C PHE A 235 -13.18 -15.80 -8.79
N ARG A 236 -11.86 -16.03 -8.86
CA ARG A 236 -11.31 -17.39 -8.81
C ARG A 236 -11.53 -18.07 -7.45
N SER A 237 -11.49 -17.31 -6.35
CA SER A 237 -11.63 -17.83 -4.99
C SER A 237 -13.08 -18.08 -4.57
N SER A 238 -14.05 -17.36 -5.15
CA SER A 238 -15.47 -17.47 -4.80
C SER A 238 -16.13 -18.75 -5.33
N GLY A 239 -15.46 -19.50 -6.22
CA GLY A 239 -15.95 -20.77 -6.73
C GLY A 239 -17.27 -20.67 -7.50
N LEU A 240 -17.66 -19.45 -7.92
CA LEU A 240 -18.80 -19.21 -8.80
C LEU A 240 -18.51 -19.85 -10.17
N LYS A 241 -18.81 -21.14 -10.29
CA LYS A 241 -19.01 -21.76 -11.60
C LYS A 241 -20.27 -21.12 -12.17
N GLU A 242 -20.14 -20.42 -13.29
CA GLU A 242 -21.30 -20.02 -14.08
C GLU A 242 -22.16 -21.28 -14.32
N VAL A 243 -23.40 -21.23 -13.84
CA VAL A 243 -24.43 -22.25 -14.08
C VAL A 243 -25.06 -21.96 -15.43
#